data_AF-A0A357PT38-F1
#
_entry.id   AF-A0A357PT38-F1
#
_cell.length_a   1.000
_cell.length_b   1.000
_cell.length_c   1.000
_cell.angle_alpha   90.00
_cell.angle_beta   90.00
_cell.angle_gamma   90.00
#
_symmetry.space_group_name_H-M   'P 1'
#
loop_
_entity.id
_entity.type
_entity.pdbx_description
1 polymer ?
#
loop_
_entity_poly.entity_id
_entity_poly.type
_entity_poly.pdbx_seq_one_letter_code
_entity_poly.pdbx_strand_id
1 'polypeptide(L)'
;GKTRVLTTRVAYILNSGLVMPWQVLALTFTNRAANEMKTRIAEFADDAATWRPSDLWCGTFHSICLRILRANAAAAGLRRDFLIYGEDDQKATLKNIFADMSLDAKDYNPSDWVERISAIKDKGLRHGDDITVSDVAKKILDAYNAELARMGAVDFGDIILHVLNLFDKNPDILARYSRQFKYIMVDEFQD
;
A
#
# COMPACT_ATOMS: atom_id res chain seq x y z
N GLY A 1 -7.27 3.88 24.64
CA GLY A 1 -5.98 3.61 25.32
C GLY A 1 -4.87 3.23 24.35
N LYS A 2 -5.12 2.30 23.42
CA LYS A 2 -4.14 1.73 22.47
C LYS A 2 -3.25 2.77 21.77
N THR A 3 -3.86 3.70 21.03
CA THR A 3 -3.13 4.71 20.26
C THR A 3 -2.24 5.61 21.14
N ARG A 4 -2.71 6.01 22.34
CA ARG A 4 -1.89 6.80 23.28
C ARG A 4 -0.64 6.03 23.72
N VAL A 5 -0.78 4.73 24.02
CA VAL A 5 0.36 3.88 24.38
C VAL A 5 1.36 3.81 23.22
N LEU A 6 0.88 3.63 21.99
CA LEU A 6 1.73 3.56 20.80
C LEU A 6 2.49 4.87 20.58
N THR A 7 1.79 6.01 20.59
CA THR A 7 2.41 7.33 20.36
C THR A 7 3.40 7.70 21.44
N THR A 8 3.06 7.46 22.72
CA THR A 8 3.97 7.72 23.85
C THR A 8 5.19 6.79 23.80
N ARG A 9 5.02 5.53 23.39
CA ARG A 9 6.15 4.59 23.23
C ARG A 9 7.10 5.03 22.13
N VAL A 10 6.58 5.46 20.97
CA VAL A 10 7.40 5.98 19.88
C VAL A 10 8.20 7.20 20.34
N ALA A 11 7.53 8.16 20.98
CA ALA A 11 8.19 9.35 21.51
C ALA A 11 9.28 9.01 22.53
N TYR A 12 9.01 8.10 23.48
CA TYR A 12 9.98 7.67 24.47
C TYR A 12 11.24 7.08 23.83
N ILE A 13 11.09 6.20 22.83
CA ILE A 13 12.21 5.56 22.14
C ILE A 13 13.09 6.60 21.41
N LEU A 14 12.46 7.61 20.78
CA LEU A 14 13.17 8.69 20.09
C LEU A 14 13.90 9.61 21.07
N ASN A 15 13.20 10.08 22.10
CA ASN A 15 13.77 11.02 23.09
C ASN A 15 14.88 10.38 23.93
N SER A 16 14.83 9.06 24.12
CA SER A 16 15.89 8.31 24.82
C SER A 16 17.13 8.05 23.95
N GLY A 17 17.13 8.46 22.67
CA GLY A 17 18.25 8.25 21.74
C GLY A 17 18.50 6.79 21.38
N LEU A 18 17.54 5.89 21.62
CA LEU A 18 17.69 4.46 21.32
C LEU A 18 17.77 4.19 19.82
N VAL A 19 17.13 5.06 19.02
CA VAL A 19 17.10 4.97 17.56
C VAL A 19 16.95 6.34 16.92
N MET A 20 17.31 6.40 15.63
CA MET A 20 17.01 7.55 14.79
C MET A 20 15.57 7.50 14.25
N PRO A 21 14.94 8.64 13.91
CA PRO A 21 13.53 8.69 13.48
C PRO A 21 13.20 7.81 12.28
N TRP A 22 14.11 7.74 11.31
CA TRP A 22 13.94 6.91 10.12
C TRP A 22 14.02 5.40 10.39
N GLN A 23 14.40 4.99 11.61
CA GLN A 23 14.43 3.61 12.06
C GLN A 23 13.13 3.17 12.76
N VAL A 24 12.16 4.07 12.89
CA VAL A 24 10.83 3.79 13.43
C VAL A 24 9.81 3.81 12.29
N LEU A 25 9.07 2.71 12.15
CA LEU A 25 7.92 2.57 11.26
C LEU A 25 6.65 2.52 12.11
N ALA A 26 5.72 3.44 11.87
CA ALA A 26 4.42 3.50 12.52
C ALA A 26 3.29 3.43 11.46
N LEU A 27 2.46 2.40 11.54
CA LEU A 27 1.44 2.05 10.56
C LEU A 27 0.05 2.12 11.18
N THR A 28 -0.93 2.48 10.34
CA THR A 28 -2.36 2.41 10.63
C THR A 28 -3.14 2.26 9.31
N PHE A 29 -4.47 2.20 9.36
CA PHE A 29 -5.30 1.93 8.18
C PHE A 29 -5.82 3.20 7.50
N THR A 30 -6.04 4.29 8.25
CA THR A 30 -6.65 5.51 7.69
C THR A 30 -5.69 6.70 7.69
N ASN A 31 -5.82 7.57 6.69
CA ASN A 31 -5.03 8.81 6.62
C ASN A 31 -5.29 9.71 7.84
N ARG A 32 -6.52 9.72 8.36
CA ARG A 32 -6.89 10.45 9.57
C ARG A 32 -6.12 9.93 10.78
N ALA A 33 -6.11 8.61 11.01
CA ALA A 33 -5.37 8.00 12.11
C ALA A 33 -3.87 8.22 11.97
N ALA A 34 -3.33 8.17 10.75
CA ALA A 34 -1.90 8.40 10.50
C ALA A 34 -1.50 9.84 10.85
N ASN A 35 -2.32 10.82 10.46
CA ASN A 35 -2.11 12.22 10.81
C ASN A 35 -2.25 12.47 12.30
N GLU A 36 -3.27 11.90 12.94
CA GLU A 36 -3.48 12.00 14.39
C GLU A 36 -2.31 11.39 15.18
N MET A 37 -1.85 10.20 14.78
CA MET A 37 -0.70 9.53 15.37
C MET A 37 0.57 10.39 15.24
N LYS A 38 0.80 10.98 14.07
CA LYS A 38 1.95 11.87 13.82
C LYS A 38 1.89 13.14 14.67
N THR A 39 0.72 13.77 14.78
CA THR A 39 0.52 14.94 15.64
C THR A 39 0.77 14.61 17.11
N ARG A 40 0.24 13.49 17.60
CA ARG A 40 0.46 13.05 18.98
C ARG A 40 1.91 12.72 19.29
N ILE A 41 2.63 12.10 18.35
CA ILE A 41 4.07 11.86 18.52
C ILE A 41 4.82 13.21 18.59
N ALA A 42 4.43 14.18 17.77
CA ALA A 42 5.02 15.51 17.76
C ALA A 42 4.83 16.29 19.06
N GLU A 43 3.72 16.09 19.78
CA GLU A 43 3.46 16.72 21.09
C GLU A 43 4.49 16.33 22.16
N PHE A 44 5.21 15.21 21.96
CA PHE A 44 6.29 14.76 22.85
C PHE A 44 7.69 15.12 22.33
N ALA A 45 7.78 15.80 21.18
CA ALA A 45 9.05 16.35 20.69
C ALA A 45 9.25 17.71 21.39
N ASP A 46 9.99 17.72 22.50
CA ASP A 46 10.36 18.96 23.18
C ASP A 46 11.26 19.83 22.27
N ASP A 47 11.41 21.13 22.58
CA ASP A 47 12.29 22.04 21.81
C ASP A 47 13.77 21.58 21.75
N ALA A 48 14.18 20.70 22.67
CA ALA A 48 15.49 20.07 22.71
C ALA A 48 15.58 18.78 21.85
N ALA A 49 14.47 18.33 21.24
CA ALA A 49 14.43 17.12 20.45
C ALA A 49 15.30 17.27 19.20
N THR A 50 16.18 16.30 19.01
CA THR A 50 17.10 16.23 17.85
C THR A 50 16.44 15.65 16.60
N TRP A 51 15.12 15.48 16.62
CA TRP A 51 14.34 14.85 15.56
C TRP A 51 13.08 15.63 15.22
N ARG A 52 12.61 15.49 13.97
CA ARG A 52 11.33 16.07 13.53
C ARG A 52 10.30 14.98 13.22
N PRO A 53 9.01 15.23 13.46
CA PRO A 53 7.93 14.34 13.05
C PRO A 53 7.94 14.00 11.55
N SER A 54 8.48 14.87 10.70
CA SER A 54 8.66 14.63 9.25
C SER A 54 9.63 13.49 8.92
N ASP A 55 10.55 13.18 9.83
CA ASP A 55 11.63 12.20 9.59
C ASP A 55 11.16 10.77 9.88
N LEU A 56 10.04 10.63 10.58
CA LEU A 56 9.39 9.37 10.89
C LEU A 56 8.74 8.74 9.66
N TRP A 57 8.82 7.41 9.59
CA TRP A 57 7.98 6.62 8.70
C TRP A 57 6.63 6.37 9.39
N CYS A 58 5.77 7.39 9.41
CA CYS A 58 4.42 7.31 9.95
C CYS A 58 3.40 7.48 8.83
N GLY A 59 2.51 6.51 8.61
CA GLY A 59 1.57 6.54 7.50
C GLY A 59 0.61 5.37 7.46
N THR A 60 -0.23 5.31 6.43
CA THR A 60 -1.00 4.09 6.14
C THR A 60 -0.14 3.05 5.45
N PHE A 61 -0.58 1.79 5.44
CA PHE A 61 0.05 0.73 4.65
C PHE A 61 0.27 1.17 3.19
N HIS A 62 -0.75 1.76 2.56
CA HIS A 62 -0.65 2.26 1.18
C HIS A 62 0.36 3.40 1.05
N SER A 63 0.36 4.40 1.94
CA SER A 63 1.31 5.51 1.87
C SER A 63 2.76 5.04 2.04
N ILE A 64 3.02 4.09 2.95
CA ILE A 64 4.35 3.53 3.14
C ILE A 64 4.77 2.66 1.95
N CYS A 65 3.88 1.80 1.45
CA CYS A 65 4.16 0.99 0.27
C CYS A 65 4.42 1.86 -0.96
N LEU A 66 3.64 2.92 -1.17
CA LEU A 66 3.87 3.90 -2.23
C LEU A 66 5.25 4.56 -2.10
N ARG A 67 5.65 4.97 -0.89
CA ARG A 67 7.00 5.52 -0.64
C ARG A 67 8.11 4.53 -0.99
N ILE A 68 7.92 3.24 -0.67
CA ILE A 68 8.85 2.16 -1.03
C ILE A 68 8.90 1.97 -2.55
N LEU A 69 7.74 1.89 -3.23
CA LEU A 69 7.68 1.70 -4.67
C LEU A 69 8.30 2.87 -5.43
N ARG A 70 8.02 4.12 -5.06
CA ARG A 70 8.62 5.29 -5.72
C ARG A 70 10.14 5.30 -5.60
N ALA A 71 10.68 4.90 -4.45
CA ALA A 71 12.12 4.79 -4.24
C ALA A 71 12.77 3.63 -5.03
N ASN A 72 12.03 2.59 -5.37
CA ASN A 72 12.53 1.37 -6.01
C ASN A 72 11.78 1.00 -7.30
N ALA A 73 11.22 1.99 -8.01
CA ALA A 73 10.24 1.76 -9.08
C ALA A 73 10.78 0.81 -10.17
N ALA A 74 12.02 1.04 -10.61
CA ALA A 74 12.67 0.20 -11.62
C ALA A 74 12.78 -1.28 -11.17
N ALA A 75 13.18 -1.54 -9.93
CA ALA A 75 13.26 -2.90 -9.37
C ALA A 75 11.87 -3.54 -9.17
N ALA A 76 10.84 -2.71 -8.99
CA ALA A 76 9.45 -3.16 -8.93
C ALA A 76 8.81 -3.37 -10.31
N GLY A 77 9.54 -3.13 -11.41
CA GLY A 77 9.01 -3.20 -12.78
C GLY A 77 8.05 -2.06 -13.12
N LEU A 78 8.12 -0.94 -12.40
CA LEU A 78 7.25 0.22 -12.55
C LEU A 78 8.02 1.44 -13.05
N ARG A 79 7.33 2.35 -13.75
CA ARG A 79 7.85 3.68 -14.03
C ARG A 79 7.86 4.52 -12.75
N ARG A 80 8.81 5.44 -12.57
CA ARG A 80 8.86 6.29 -11.36
C ARG A 80 7.60 7.14 -11.18
N ASP A 81 6.91 7.48 -12.25
CA ASP A 81 5.73 8.33 -12.37
C ASP A 81 4.44 7.53 -12.66
N PHE A 82 4.39 6.22 -12.32
CA PHE A 82 3.18 5.42 -12.47
C PHE A 82 1.93 6.11 -11.87
N LEU A 83 0.79 5.92 -12.51
CA LEU A 83 -0.50 6.48 -12.06
C LEU A 83 -1.12 5.60 -10.97
N ILE A 84 -1.91 6.21 -10.09
CA ILE A 84 -2.70 5.47 -9.09
C ILE A 84 -4.16 5.58 -9.51
N TYR A 85 -4.76 4.45 -9.86
CA TYR A 85 -6.17 4.40 -10.25
C TYR A 85 -7.07 4.41 -9.02
N GLY A 86 -7.95 5.41 -8.95
CA GLY A 86 -9.05 5.44 -8.01
C GLY A 86 -10.20 4.55 -8.47
N GLU A 87 -11.22 4.40 -7.64
CA GLU A 87 -12.37 3.56 -7.93
C GLU A 87 -13.07 3.92 -9.25
N ASP A 88 -13.20 5.22 -9.56
CA ASP A 88 -13.81 5.68 -10.80
C ASP A 88 -12.98 5.32 -12.05
N ASP A 89 -11.65 5.41 -11.95
CA ASP A 89 -10.73 5.00 -13.04
C ASP A 89 -10.84 3.50 -13.30
N GLN A 90 -10.94 2.69 -12.23
CA GLN A 90 -11.12 1.24 -12.31
C GLN A 90 -12.46 0.90 -12.97
N LYS A 91 -13.56 1.54 -12.54
CA LYS A 91 -14.90 1.35 -13.13
C LYS A 91 -14.93 1.71 -14.60
N ALA A 92 -14.31 2.84 -14.98
CA ALA A 92 -14.23 3.26 -16.38
C ALA A 92 -13.45 2.24 -17.22
N THR A 93 -12.34 1.73 -16.69
CA THR A 93 -11.52 0.70 -17.34
C THR A 93 -12.29 -0.60 -17.55
N LEU A 94 -12.97 -1.08 -16.51
CA LEU A 94 -13.79 -2.30 -16.57
C LEU A 94 -14.96 -2.15 -17.55
N LYS A 95 -15.60 -0.98 -17.60
CA LYS A 95 -16.67 -0.71 -18.57
C LYS A 95 -16.19 -0.87 -20.02
N ASN A 96 -14.97 -0.39 -20.33
CA ASN A 96 -14.39 -0.56 -21.66
C ASN A 96 -14.10 -2.04 -21.96
N ILE A 97 -13.51 -2.76 -21.01
CA ILE A 97 -13.22 -4.20 -21.13
C ILE A 97 -14.50 -4.99 -21.39
N PHE A 98 -15.59 -4.69 -20.69
CA PHE A 98 -16.86 -5.37 -20.89
C PHE A 98 -17.43 -5.12 -22.28
N ALA A 99 -17.33 -3.89 -22.79
CA ALA A 99 -17.75 -3.56 -24.14
C ALA A 99 -16.91 -4.31 -25.19
N ASP A 100 -15.59 -4.32 -25.04
CA ASP A 100 -14.66 -5.01 -25.97
C ASP A 100 -14.88 -6.53 -25.98
N MET A 101 -15.25 -7.10 -24.84
CA MET A 101 -15.59 -8.52 -24.70
C MET A 101 -17.04 -8.86 -25.03
N SER A 102 -17.86 -7.88 -25.45
CA SER A 102 -19.30 -8.05 -25.72
C SER A 102 -20.09 -8.65 -24.56
N LEU A 103 -19.76 -8.27 -23.32
CA LEU A 103 -20.44 -8.70 -22.10
C LEU A 103 -21.67 -7.80 -21.82
N ASP A 104 -22.79 -8.42 -21.44
CA ASP A 104 -24.04 -7.68 -21.19
C ASP A 104 -23.94 -6.87 -19.87
N ALA A 105 -24.27 -5.58 -19.94
CA ALA A 105 -24.27 -4.69 -18.78
C ALA A 105 -25.28 -5.08 -17.69
N LYS A 106 -26.25 -5.93 -17.99
CA LYS A 106 -27.18 -6.51 -17.00
C LYS A 106 -26.51 -7.56 -16.10
N ASP A 107 -25.53 -8.28 -16.64
CA ASP A 107 -24.85 -9.37 -15.94
C ASP A 107 -23.47 -8.95 -15.40
N TYR A 108 -22.88 -7.88 -15.95
CA TYR A 108 -21.53 -7.41 -15.62
C TYR A 108 -21.53 -5.93 -15.21
N ASN A 109 -21.57 -5.69 -13.90
CA ASN A 109 -21.52 -4.34 -13.31
C ASN A 109 -20.08 -3.96 -12.91
N PRO A 110 -19.53 -2.83 -13.38
CA PRO A 110 -18.16 -2.41 -13.03
C PRO A 110 -17.90 -2.28 -11.52
N SER A 111 -18.87 -1.83 -10.72
CA SER A 111 -18.70 -1.69 -9.27
C SER A 111 -18.48 -3.04 -8.60
N ASP A 112 -19.33 -4.02 -8.90
CA ASP A 112 -19.22 -5.40 -8.37
C ASP A 112 -17.88 -6.03 -8.75
N TRP A 113 -17.36 -5.71 -9.95
CA TRP A 113 -16.07 -6.20 -10.40
C TRP A 113 -14.88 -5.50 -9.73
N VAL A 114 -14.96 -4.21 -9.42
CA VAL A 114 -13.94 -3.54 -8.58
C VAL A 114 -13.86 -4.22 -7.21
N GLU A 115 -15.00 -4.45 -6.56
CA GLU A 115 -15.05 -5.15 -5.27
C GLU A 115 -14.47 -6.57 -5.37
N ARG A 116 -14.85 -7.31 -6.41
CA ARG A 116 -14.34 -8.67 -6.65
C ARG A 116 -12.83 -8.69 -6.87
N ILE A 117 -12.29 -7.75 -7.64
CA ILE A 117 -10.86 -7.63 -7.91
C ILE A 117 -10.13 -7.27 -6.61
N SER A 118 -10.64 -6.32 -5.83
CA SER A 118 -10.10 -5.97 -4.51
C SER A 118 -10.03 -7.21 -3.62
N ALA A 119 -11.11 -7.98 -3.50
CA ALA A 119 -11.16 -9.18 -2.67
C ALA A 119 -10.19 -10.29 -3.12
N ILE A 120 -9.82 -10.34 -4.40
CA ILE A 120 -8.76 -11.23 -4.89
C ILE A 120 -7.39 -10.71 -4.44
N LYS A 121 -7.12 -9.41 -4.63
CA LYS A 121 -5.83 -8.79 -4.28
C LYS A 121 -5.58 -8.79 -2.76
N ASP A 122 -6.63 -8.61 -1.96
CA ASP A 122 -6.57 -8.63 -0.50
C ASP A 122 -6.16 -10.00 0.06
N LYS A 123 -6.35 -11.09 -0.70
CA LYS A 123 -5.84 -12.43 -0.37
C LYS A 123 -4.35 -12.59 -0.63
N GLY A 124 -3.68 -11.55 -1.14
CA GLY A 124 -2.29 -11.63 -1.55
C GLY A 124 -2.07 -12.30 -2.91
N LEU A 125 -3.14 -12.59 -3.65
CA LEU A 125 -3.08 -13.29 -4.94
C LEU A 125 -2.62 -12.34 -6.03
N ARG A 126 -1.58 -12.75 -6.75
CA ARG A 126 -0.88 -11.99 -7.78
C ARG A 126 -1.29 -12.46 -9.16
N HIS A 127 -0.96 -11.65 -10.17
CA HIS A 127 -1.09 -12.09 -11.54
C HIS A 127 -0.21 -13.33 -11.80
N GLY A 128 -0.82 -14.40 -12.30
CA GLY A 128 -0.18 -15.70 -12.52
C GLY A 128 -0.34 -16.71 -11.38
N ASP A 129 -0.85 -16.29 -10.22
CA ASP A 129 -1.24 -17.23 -9.16
C ASP A 129 -2.44 -18.07 -9.59
N ASP A 130 -2.61 -19.24 -8.96
CA ASP A 130 -3.78 -20.10 -9.20
C ASP A 130 -5.02 -19.50 -8.53
N ILE A 131 -5.71 -18.63 -9.28
CA ILE A 131 -6.93 -17.96 -8.84
C ILE A 131 -8.14 -18.81 -9.29
N THR A 132 -8.82 -19.44 -8.32
CA THR A 132 -10.03 -20.23 -8.58
C THR A 132 -11.23 -19.33 -8.90
N VAL A 133 -11.40 -19.00 -10.17
CA VAL A 133 -12.54 -18.26 -10.72
C VAL A 133 -13.00 -18.89 -12.04
N SER A 134 -14.15 -18.46 -12.58
CA SER A 134 -14.60 -18.91 -13.90
C SER A 134 -13.67 -18.43 -15.02
N ASP A 135 -13.67 -19.11 -16.16
CA ASP A 135 -12.84 -18.73 -17.32
C ASP A 135 -13.10 -17.30 -17.79
N VAL A 136 -14.37 -16.86 -17.77
CA VAL A 136 -14.73 -15.48 -18.11
C VAL A 136 -14.15 -14.49 -17.11
N ALA A 137 -14.18 -14.82 -15.82
CA ALA A 137 -13.61 -13.97 -14.78
C ALA A 137 -12.10 -13.85 -14.88
N LYS A 138 -11.43 -14.95 -15.24
CA LYS A 138 -9.99 -14.95 -15.50
C LYS A 138 -9.64 -14.03 -16.67
N LYS A 139 -10.38 -14.12 -17.78
CA LYS A 139 -10.19 -13.22 -18.95
C LYS A 139 -10.39 -11.75 -18.62
N ILE A 140 -11.40 -11.41 -17.81
CA ILE A 140 -11.64 -10.03 -17.35
C ILE A 140 -10.47 -9.55 -16.49
N LEU A 141 -10.01 -10.36 -15.53
CA LEU A 141 -8.89 -10.01 -14.66
C LEU A 141 -7.58 -9.82 -15.45
N ASP A 142 -7.31 -10.70 -16.42
CA ASP A 142 -6.15 -10.60 -17.28
C ASP A 142 -6.19 -9.35 -18.16
N ALA A 143 -7.35 -9.05 -18.77
CA ALA A 143 -7.55 -7.82 -19.55
C ALA A 143 -7.38 -6.55 -18.70
N TYR A 144 -7.91 -6.56 -17.47
CA TYR A 144 -7.77 -5.44 -16.53
C TYR A 144 -6.32 -5.19 -16.13
N ASN A 145 -5.58 -6.23 -15.75
CA ASN A 145 -4.17 -6.10 -15.39
C ASN A 145 -3.31 -5.69 -16.60
N ALA A 146 -3.62 -6.19 -17.80
CA ALA A 146 -2.94 -5.79 -19.02
C ALA A 146 -3.16 -4.30 -19.33
N GLU A 147 -4.37 -3.79 -19.10
CA GLU A 147 -4.70 -2.39 -19.33
C GLU A 147 -4.03 -1.45 -18.31
N LEU A 148 -3.99 -1.84 -17.03
CA LEU A 148 -3.20 -1.12 -16.02
C LEU A 148 -1.72 -1.05 -16.40
N ALA A 149 -1.14 -2.17 -16.81
CA ALA A 149 0.25 -2.22 -17.25
C ALA A 149 0.50 -1.34 -18.49
N ARG A 150 -0.41 -1.36 -19.48
CA ARG A 150 -0.34 -0.55 -20.70
C ARG A 150 -0.37 0.95 -20.38
N MET A 151 -1.20 1.35 -19.42
CA MET A 151 -1.31 2.74 -18.96
C MET A 151 -0.18 3.13 -18.01
N GLY A 152 0.64 2.16 -17.56
CA GLY A 152 1.63 2.34 -16.51
C GLY A 152 0.99 2.86 -15.23
N ALA A 153 -0.13 2.25 -14.86
CA ALA A 153 -0.94 2.53 -13.69
C ALA A 153 -0.94 1.32 -12.74
N VAL A 154 -1.27 1.58 -11.48
CA VAL A 154 -1.55 0.57 -10.45
C VAL A 154 -2.80 1.00 -9.71
N ASP A 155 -3.60 0.06 -9.20
CA ASP A 155 -4.66 0.38 -8.26
C ASP A 155 -4.21 0.24 -6.79
N PHE A 156 -5.13 0.47 -5.85
CA PHE A 156 -4.81 0.43 -4.42
C PHE A 156 -4.31 -0.95 -3.96
N GLY A 157 -4.96 -2.03 -4.39
CA GLY A 157 -4.53 -3.40 -4.05
C GLY A 157 -3.15 -3.72 -4.63
N ASP A 158 -2.86 -3.26 -5.84
CA ASP A 158 -1.58 -3.45 -6.49
C ASP A 158 -0.41 -2.80 -5.74
N ILE A 159 -0.64 -1.67 -5.04
CA ILE A 159 0.43 -1.00 -4.28
C ILE A 159 1.06 -1.95 -3.27
N ILE A 160 0.26 -2.76 -2.58
CA ILE A 160 0.76 -3.72 -1.59
C ILE A 160 1.40 -4.92 -2.30
N LEU A 161 0.70 -5.49 -3.29
CA LEU A 161 1.18 -6.66 -4.04
C LEU A 161 2.51 -6.38 -4.77
N HIS A 162 2.72 -5.18 -5.31
CA HIS A 162 3.99 -4.79 -5.93
C HIS A 162 5.12 -4.70 -4.92
N VAL A 163 4.87 -4.25 -3.68
CA VAL A 163 5.90 -4.25 -2.63
C VAL A 163 6.26 -5.67 -2.21
N LEU A 164 5.27 -6.56 -2.07
CA LEU A 164 5.52 -7.98 -1.79
C LEU A 164 6.35 -8.62 -2.91
N ASN A 165 5.96 -8.41 -4.17
CA ASN A 165 6.72 -8.87 -5.33
C ASN A 165 8.14 -8.28 -5.39
N LEU A 166 8.30 -6.98 -5.09
CA LEU A 166 9.59 -6.32 -5.02
C LEU A 166 10.50 -7.01 -3.99
N PHE A 167 9.98 -7.27 -2.79
CA PHE A 167 10.75 -7.89 -1.72
C PHE A 167 11.09 -9.36 -1.98
N ASP A 168 10.16 -10.12 -2.56
CA ASP A 168 10.40 -11.53 -2.91
C ASP A 168 11.48 -11.67 -3.99
N LYS A 169 11.46 -10.78 -5.00
CA LYS A 169 12.42 -10.81 -6.12
C LYS A 169 13.75 -10.13 -5.82
N ASN A 170 13.81 -9.26 -4.81
CA ASN A 170 14.99 -8.46 -4.46
C ASN A 170 15.27 -8.53 -2.95
N PRO A 171 15.85 -9.65 -2.45
CA PRO A 171 16.11 -9.85 -1.02
C PRO A 171 17.04 -8.81 -0.39
N ASP A 172 17.91 -8.19 -1.19
CA ASP A 172 18.80 -7.10 -0.78
C ASP A 172 18.02 -5.82 -0.43
N ILE A 173 16.99 -5.50 -1.22
CA ILE A 173 16.09 -4.37 -0.97
C ILE A 173 15.29 -4.63 0.31
N LEU A 174 14.73 -5.83 0.47
CA LEU A 174 14.05 -6.22 1.71
C LEU A 174 14.98 -6.07 2.91
N ALA A 175 16.19 -6.65 2.83
CA ALA A 175 17.16 -6.61 3.91
C ALA A 175 17.58 -5.18 4.29
N ARG A 176 17.59 -4.23 3.34
CA ARG A 176 17.80 -2.80 3.64
C ARG A 176 16.70 -2.25 4.54
N TYR A 177 15.43 -2.49 4.21
CA TYR A 177 14.29 -2.01 5.02
C TYR A 177 14.21 -2.74 6.37
N SER A 178 14.46 -4.05 6.40
CA SER A 178 14.51 -4.82 7.66
C SER A 178 15.61 -4.34 8.60
N ARG A 179 16.80 -3.95 8.08
CA ARG A 179 17.86 -3.34 8.90
C ARG A 179 17.54 -1.91 9.31
N GLN A 180 16.84 -1.16 8.46
CA GLN A 180 16.46 0.22 8.75
C GLN A 180 15.44 0.27 9.89
N PHE A 181 14.32 -0.44 9.76
CA PHE A 181 13.22 -0.39 10.72
C PHE A 181 13.50 -1.28 11.94
N LYS A 182 14.10 -0.68 12.96
CA LYS A 182 14.38 -1.34 14.25
C LYS A 182 13.13 -1.49 15.11
N TYR A 183 12.18 -0.57 14.96
CA TYR A 183 10.90 -0.58 15.68
C TYR A 183 9.76 -0.43 14.69
N ILE A 184 8.86 -1.41 14.69
CA ILE A 184 7.65 -1.42 13.88
C ILE A 184 6.45 -1.39 14.82
N MET A 185 5.62 -0.36 14.67
CA MET A 185 4.41 -0.13 15.45
C MET A 185 3.23 -0.18 14.49
N VAL A 186 2.23 -1.01 14.78
CA VAL A 186 1.02 -1.13 13.96
C VAL A 186 -0.18 -0.87 14.86
N ASP A 187 -0.97 0.16 14.55
CA ASP A 187 -2.26 0.41 15.18
C ASP A 187 -3.37 -0.29 14.40
N GLU A 188 -4.47 -0.60 15.09
CA GLU A 188 -5.64 -1.30 14.55
C GLU A 188 -5.32 -2.64 13.86
N PHE A 189 -4.39 -3.41 14.43
CA PHE A 189 -3.96 -4.73 13.90
C PHE A 189 -5.09 -5.78 13.77
N GLN A 190 -6.28 -5.52 14.29
CA GLN A 190 -7.43 -6.40 14.14
C GLN A 190 -8.15 -6.23 12.78
N ASP A 191 -7.90 -5.13 12.09
CA ASP A 191 -8.42 -4.83 10.74
C ASP A 191 -7.45 -5.36 9.67
#